data_AF-A0A0F8X453-F1
#
_entry.id   AF-A0A0F8X453-F1
#
_cell.length_a   1.000
_cell.length_b   1.000
_cell.length_c   1.000
_cell.angle_alpha   90.00
_cell.angle_beta   90.00
_cell.angle_gamma   90.00
#
_symmetry.space_group_name_H-M   'P 1'
#
loop_
_entity.id
_entity.type
_entity.pdbx_description
1 polymer ?
#
loop_
_entity_poly.entity_id
_entity_poly.type
_entity_poly.pdbx_seq_one_letter_code
_entity_poly.pdbx_strand_id
1 'polypeptide(L)'
;MKRNSNIVNWIGAGFVALLFFIFSSDAFAGMAVSPLQQWVTVKPGKQASFSVTVTNTNRGPETLPCTVNIDPVDFTVSQYGRLSFVKEARHSRSAVDWLAFDKGPFVLGPGESKKLEGKVTAPANADGDY
;
A
#
# COMPACT_ATOMS: atom_id res chain seq x y z
N MET A 1 -30.26 -54.39 -18.45
CA MET A 1 -29.36 -53.33 -18.96
C MET A 1 -28.37 -52.95 -17.86
N LYS A 2 -27.11 -53.42 -17.92
CA LYS A 2 -26.06 -53.05 -16.96
C LYS A 2 -25.57 -51.64 -17.31
N ARG A 3 -25.97 -50.64 -16.52
CA ARG A 3 -25.50 -49.25 -16.66
C ARG A 3 -24.01 -49.23 -16.34
N ASN A 4 -23.17 -48.83 -17.29
CA ASN A 4 -21.71 -48.79 -17.15
C ASN A 4 -21.30 -47.83 -16.01
N SER A 5 -21.15 -48.39 -14.81
CA SER A 5 -20.77 -47.71 -13.56
C SER A 5 -19.50 -46.85 -13.72
N ASN A 6 -18.57 -47.29 -14.57
CA ASN A 6 -17.33 -46.56 -14.85
C ASN A 6 -17.59 -45.15 -15.40
N ILE A 7 -18.54 -44.97 -16.33
CA ILE A 7 -18.80 -43.66 -16.97
C ILE A 7 -19.34 -42.64 -15.97
N VAL A 8 -20.16 -43.08 -15.01
CA VAL A 8 -20.71 -42.21 -13.95
C VAL A 8 -19.60 -41.75 -13.00
N ASN A 9 -18.62 -42.61 -12.71
CA ASN A 9 -17.45 -42.24 -11.90
C ASN A 9 -16.53 -41.24 -12.62
N TRP A 10 -16.36 -41.35 -13.94
CA TRP A 10 -15.56 -40.39 -14.73
C TRP A 10 -16.23 -39.00 -14.81
N ILE A 11 -17.57 -38.95 -14.94
CA ILE A 11 -18.33 -37.68 -14.93
C ILE A 11 -18.29 -37.03 -13.54
N GLY A 12 -18.45 -37.83 -12.47
CA GLY A 12 -18.32 -37.34 -11.09
C GLY A 12 -16.93 -36.79 -10.79
N ALA A 13 -15.87 -37.50 -11.22
CA ALA A 13 -14.48 -37.04 -11.06
C ALA A 13 -14.19 -35.75 -11.86
N GLY A 14 -14.72 -35.64 -13.08
CA GLY A 14 -14.62 -34.43 -13.89
C GLY A 14 -15.30 -33.22 -13.24
N PHE A 15 -16.47 -33.43 -12.62
CA PHE A 15 -17.21 -32.36 -11.94
C PHE A 15 -16.49 -31.88 -10.66
N VAL A 16 -15.86 -32.79 -9.91
CA VAL A 16 -15.06 -32.44 -8.73
C VAL A 16 -13.78 -31.69 -9.12
N ALA A 17 -13.09 -32.11 -10.19
CA ALA A 17 -11.91 -31.41 -10.69
C ALA A 17 -12.25 -29.99 -11.19
N LEU A 18 -13.40 -29.82 -11.83
CA LEU A 18 -13.89 -28.51 -12.27
C LEU A 18 -14.17 -27.58 -11.08
N LEU A 19 -14.75 -28.10 -9.99
CA LEU A 19 -15.00 -27.34 -8.76
C LEU A 19 -13.70 -26.82 -8.13
N PHE A 20 -12.61 -27.60 -8.13
CA PHE A 20 -11.32 -27.15 -7.59
C PHE A 20 -10.68 -26.00 -8.40
N PHE A 21 -10.92 -25.91 -9.71
CA PHE A 21 -10.44 -24.79 -10.52
C PHE A 21 -11.18 -23.47 -10.24
N ILE A 22 -12.45 -23.53 -9.84
CA ILE A 22 -13.29 -22.34 -9.61
C ILE A 22 -12.96 -21.67 -8.26
N PHE A 23 -12.39 -22.41 -7.31
CA PHE A 23 -12.00 -21.88 -5.98
C PHE A 23 -10.54 -21.42 -5.88
N SER A 24 -9.91 -21.09 -7.02
CA SER A 24 -8.59 -20.43 -7.02
C SER A 24 -8.74 -19.04 -6.40
N SER A 25 -8.44 -18.89 -5.11
CA SER A 25 -8.51 -17.59 -4.44
C SER A 25 -7.30 -16.74 -4.87
N ASP A 26 -7.53 -15.71 -5.67
CA ASP A 26 -6.53 -14.67 -5.92
C ASP A 26 -6.21 -13.97 -4.59
N ALA A 27 -5.01 -14.22 -4.06
CA ALA A 27 -4.53 -13.50 -2.89
C ALA A 27 -4.21 -12.07 -3.31
N PHE A 28 -5.09 -11.13 -2.94
CA PHE A 28 -4.83 -9.70 -3.03
C PHE A 28 -3.45 -9.40 -2.44
N ALA A 29 -2.59 -8.74 -3.23
CA ALA A 29 -1.24 -8.37 -2.81
C ALA A 29 -1.29 -7.64 -1.46
N GLY A 30 -0.64 -8.20 -0.44
CA GLY A 30 -0.51 -7.56 0.86
C GLY A 30 0.58 -6.49 0.79
N MET A 31 0.29 -5.29 1.28
CA MET A 31 1.28 -4.20 1.37
C MET A 31 1.52 -3.87 2.85
N ALA A 32 2.79 -3.76 3.23
CA ALA A 32 3.20 -3.22 4.52
C ALA A 32 3.99 -1.93 4.33
N VAL A 33 3.81 -1.00 5.26
CA VAL A 33 4.49 0.29 5.30
C VAL A 33 5.09 0.48 6.69
N SER A 34 6.34 0.92 6.77
CA SER A 34 7.05 1.13 8.03
C SER A 34 7.97 2.36 7.98
N PRO A 35 7.94 3.26 8.98
CA PRO A 35 6.95 3.31 10.07
C PRO A 35 5.57 3.78 9.54
N LEU A 36 4.50 3.46 10.28
CA LEU A 36 3.14 3.94 9.94
C LEU A 36 2.97 5.43 10.29
N GLN A 37 3.67 5.89 11.32
CA GLN A 37 3.70 7.29 11.74
C GLN A 37 5.12 7.66 12.15
N GLN A 38 5.56 8.85 11.75
CA GLN A 38 6.86 9.38 12.10
C GLN A 38 6.74 10.86 12.47
N TRP A 39 7.31 11.23 13.62
CA TRP A 39 7.50 12.63 13.99
C TRP A 39 8.80 13.14 13.37
N VAL A 40 8.74 14.25 12.65
CA VAL A 40 9.91 14.89 12.02
C VAL A 40 10.03 16.31 12.56
N THR A 41 10.98 16.53 13.46
CA THR A 41 11.24 17.87 14.01
C THR A 41 12.16 18.66 13.07
N VAL A 42 11.69 19.81 12.59
CA VAL A 42 12.44 20.71 11.72
C VAL A 42 12.44 22.11 12.31
N LYS A 43 13.62 22.72 12.46
CA LYS A 43 13.71 24.13 12.84
C LYS A 43 13.29 25.03 11.66
N PRO A 44 12.71 26.21 11.90
CA PRO A 44 12.38 27.15 10.82
C PRO A 44 13.59 27.45 9.93
N GLY A 45 13.38 27.41 8.61
CA GLY A 45 14.43 27.62 7.60
C GLY A 45 15.47 26.49 7.51
N LYS A 46 15.21 25.33 8.13
CA LYS A 46 16.08 24.14 8.07
C LYS A 46 15.38 22.98 7.37
N GLN A 47 16.16 21.92 7.17
CA GLN A 47 15.71 20.68 6.56
C GLN A 47 15.99 19.49 7.49
N ALA A 48 15.15 18.47 7.42
CA ALA A 48 15.37 17.17 8.05
C ALA A 48 15.08 16.05 7.05
N SER A 49 15.74 14.91 7.22
CA SER A 49 15.49 13.71 6.42
C SER A 49 14.57 12.74 7.16
N PHE A 50 13.79 11.98 6.41
CA PHE A 50 12.97 10.87 6.92
C PHE A 50 13.04 9.68 5.95
N SER A 51 12.54 8.53 6.37
CA SER A 51 12.47 7.37 5.49
C SER A 51 11.27 6.49 5.78
N VAL A 52 10.69 5.94 4.71
CA VAL A 52 9.57 5.00 4.75
C VAL A 52 9.95 3.77 3.94
N THR A 53 9.72 2.59 4.50
CA THR A 53 9.88 1.31 3.80
C THR A 53 8.52 0.80 3.38
N VAL A 54 8.37 0.48 2.10
CA VAL A 54 7.18 -0.17 1.55
C VAL A 54 7.56 -1.58 1.12
N THR A 55 6.75 -2.57 1.50
CA THR A 55 7.00 -3.99 1.26
C THR A 55 5.78 -4.64 0.64
N ASN A 56 5.98 -5.39 -0.44
CA ASN A 56 5.01 -6.39 -0.89
C ASN A 56 5.15 -7.61 0.02
N THR A 57 4.17 -7.83 0.89
CA THR A 57 4.24 -8.88 1.91
C THR A 57 3.88 -10.25 1.36
N ASN A 58 3.26 -10.34 0.18
CA ASN A 58 2.97 -11.62 -0.43
C ASN A 58 4.23 -12.20 -1.08
N ARG A 59 4.50 -13.48 -0.80
CA ARG A 59 5.72 -14.22 -1.20
C ARG A 59 5.41 -15.54 -1.90
N GLY A 60 4.13 -15.83 -2.16
CA GLY A 60 3.71 -17.07 -2.79
C GLY A 60 4.20 -17.18 -4.24
N PRO A 61 4.33 -18.40 -4.78
CA PRO A 61 4.81 -18.63 -6.14
C PRO A 61 3.91 -18.00 -7.23
N GLU A 62 2.61 -17.83 -6.95
CA GLU A 62 1.63 -17.20 -7.85
C GLU A 62 1.46 -15.68 -7.59
N THR A 63 2.34 -15.08 -6.78
CA THR A 63 2.18 -13.67 -6.40
C THR A 63 2.56 -12.75 -7.55
N LEU A 64 1.65 -11.84 -7.89
CA LEU A 64 1.90 -10.80 -8.87
C LEU A 64 2.71 -9.64 -8.27
N PRO A 65 3.52 -8.93 -9.10
CA PRO A 65 4.13 -7.69 -8.70
C PRO A 65 3.09 -6.62 -8.30
N CYS A 66 3.45 -5.78 -7.33
CA CYS A 66 2.60 -4.71 -6.81
C CYS A 66 3.07 -3.36 -7.33
N THR A 67 2.21 -2.63 -8.03
CA THR A 67 2.46 -1.22 -8.40
C THR A 67 2.11 -0.31 -7.23
N VAL A 68 3.09 0.45 -6.77
CA VAL A 68 2.97 1.39 -5.65
C VAL A 68 2.97 2.82 -6.18
N ASN A 69 1.97 3.62 -5.78
CA ASN A 69 1.90 5.06 -6.03
C ASN A 69 1.99 5.81 -4.70
N ILE A 70 2.75 6.90 -4.68
CA ILE A 70 2.98 7.67 -3.45
C ILE A 70 2.72 9.15 -3.73
N ASP A 71 1.68 9.66 -3.07
CA ASP A 71 1.26 11.04 -3.13
C ASP A 71 1.20 11.60 -1.70
N PRO A 72 1.89 12.72 -1.39
CA PRO A 72 1.72 13.40 -0.12
C PRO A 72 0.36 14.11 -0.12
N VAL A 73 -0.43 13.89 0.93
CA VAL A 73 -1.75 14.49 1.11
C VAL A 73 -1.89 14.97 2.55
N ASP A 74 -2.70 16.00 2.73
CA ASP A 74 -3.17 16.39 4.03
C ASP A 74 -4.20 15.36 4.54
N PHE A 75 -4.32 15.25 5.86
CA PHE A 75 -5.36 14.45 6.49
C PHE A 75 -6.10 15.25 7.56
N THR A 76 -7.35 14.87 7.82
CA THR A 76 -8.16 15.43 8.90
C THR A 76 -8.56 14.35 9.88
N VAL A 77 -8.63 14.70 11.16
CA VAL A 77 -9.16 13.83 12.21
C VAL A 77 -10.55 14.33 12.61
N SER A 78 -11.57 13.49 12.45
CA SER A 78 -12.91 13.82 12.93
C SER A 78 -12.99 13.84 14.47
N GLN A 79 -14.07 14.40 15.01
CA GLN A 79 -14.35 14.37 16.46
C GLN A 79 -14.40 12.96 17.08
N TYR A 80 -14.61 11.92 16.25
CA TYR A 80 -14.60 10.52 16.67
C TYR A 80 -13.27 9.81 16.41
N GLY A 81 -12.20 10.56 16.08
CA GLY A 81 -10.87 10.01 15.85
C GLY A 81 -10.65 9.36 14.47
N ARG A 82 -11.62 9.46 13.54
CA ARG A 82 -11.47 8.89 12.19
C ARG A 82 -10.59 9.78 11.31
N LEU A 83 -9.60 9.18 10.65
CA LEU A 83 -8.76 9.81 9.64
C LEU A 83 -9.49 9.90 8.30
N SER A 84 -9.34 11.02 7.60
CA SER A 84 -9.78 11.21 6.22
C SER A 84 -8.66 11.83 5.41
N PHE A 85 -8.40 11.28 4.22
CA PHE A 85 -7.35 11.70 3.30
C PHE A 85 -8.03 12.23 2.04
N VAL A 86 -7.97 13.54 1.81
CA VAL A 86 -8.64 14.18 0.66
C VAL A 86 -7.59 14.81 -0.23
N LYS A 87 -7.40 14.23 -1.42
CA LYS A 87 -6.30 14.59 -2.34
C LYS A 87 -6.29 16.07 -2.76
N GLU A 88 -7.46 16.69 -2.88
CA GLU A 88 -7.59 18.09 -3.34
C GLU A 88 -7.80 19.10 -2.21
N ALA A 89 -8.03 18.64 -0.98
CA ALA A 89 -8.22 19.54 0.15
C ALA A 89 -6.87 19.84 0.79
N ARG A 90 -6.37 21.07 0.58
CA ARG A 90 -5.25 21.59 1.36
C ARG A 90 -5.78 22.38 2.55
N HIS A 91 -5.28 22.09 3.75
CA HIS A 91 -5.56 22.96 4.89
C HIS A 91 -4.68 24.21 4.84
N SER A 92 -5.11 25.24 5.58
CA SER A 92 -4.37 26.51 5.71
C SER A 92 -2.96 26.34 6.26
N ARG A 93 -2.70 25.24 6.98
CA ARG A 93 -1.38 24.86 7.53
C ARG A 93 -0.75 23.67 6.80
N SER A 94 -0.98 23.48 5.50
CA SER A 94 -0.46 22.28 4.81
C SER A 94 1.07 22.31 4.76
N ALA A 95 1.71 21.20 5.12
CA ALA A 95 3.14 20.98 4.95
C ALA A 95 3.48 20.11 3.73
N VAL A 96 2.50 19.76 2.88
CA VAL A 96 2.72 18.90 1.71
C VAL A 96 3.82 19.44 0.78
N ASP A 97 3.86 20.76 0.59
CA ASP A 97 4.88 21.41 -0.26
C ASP A 97 6.29 21.42 0.36
N TRP A 98 6.39 21.12 1.66
CA TRP A 98 7.68 21.04 2.35
C TRP A 98 8.35 19.68 2.12
N LEU A 99 7.57 18.69 1.68
CA LEU A 99 8.00 17.31 1.47
C LEU A 99 8.62 17.12 0.09
N ALA A 100 9.84 16.60 0.06
CA ALA A 100 10.55 16.19 -1.13
C ALA A 100 11.00 14.73 -0.99
N PHE A 101 10.52 13.85 -1.87
CA PHE A 101 10.95 12.45 -1.99
C PHE A 101 10.76 12.02 -3.45
N ASP A 102 11.32 10.87 -3.82
CA ASP A 102 11.16 10.32 -5.16
C ASP A 102 9.69 9.97 -5.43
N LYS A 103 8.99 10.90 -6.10
CA LYS A 103 7.59 10.75 -6.49
C LYS A 103 7.52 9.84 -7.72
N GLY A 104 6.48 9.02 -7.78
CA GLY A 104 6.12 8.26 -8.97
C GLY A 104 5.91 6.77 -8.71
N PRO A 105 5.29 6.08 -9.69
CA PRO A 105 5.03 4.66 -9.58
C PRO A 105 6.34 3.89 -9.55
N PHE A 106 6.39 2.87 -8.70
CA PHE A 106 7.38 1.81 -8.80
C PHE A 106 6.72 0.46 -8.59
N VAL A 107 7.40 -0.59 -9.03
CA VAL A 107 6.90 -1.97 -8.91
C VAL A 107 7.71 -2.70 -7.86
N LEU A 108 7.03 -3.42 -6.98
CA LEU A 108 7.62 -4.34 -6.01
C LEU A 108 7.25 -5.78 -6.40
N GLY A 109 8.26 -6.60 -6.65
CA GLY A 109 8.09 -8.04 -6.78
C GLY A 109 7.61 -8.70 -5.48
N PRO A 110 7.26 -9.99 -5.51
CA PRO A 110 6.86 -10.73 -4.31
C PRO A 110 7.93 -10.70 -3.21
N GLY A 111 7.57 -10.28 -2.01
CA GLY A 111 8.49 -10.14 -0.87
C GLY A 111 9.44 -8.95 -0.95
N GLU A 112 9.43 -8.19 -2.04
CA GLU A 112 10.36 -7.08 -2.26
C GLU A 112 10.00 -5.91 -1.34
N SER A 113 11.04 -5.21 -0.87
CA SER A 113 10.92 -3.99 -0.09
C SER A 113 11.72 -2.88 -0.73
N LYS A 114 11.18 -1.67 -0.70
CA LYS A 114 11.87 -0.46 -1.12
C LYS A 114 11.86 0.56 0.01
N LYS A 115 13.06 1.01 0.39
CA LYS A 115 13.24 2.15 1.28
C LYS A 115 13.17 3.43 0.46
N LEU A 116 12.32 4.33 0.87
CA LEU A 116 12.12 5.66 0.29
C LEU A 116 12.75 6.65 1.24
N GLU A 117 13.61 7.50 0.71
CA GLU A 117 14.22 8.58 1.47
C GLU A 117 13.56 9.90 1.07
N GLY A 118 13.22 10.70 2.07
CA GLY A 118 12.56 11.98 1.89
C GLY A 118 13.21 13.05 2.73
N LYS A 119 12.87 14.29 2.40
CA LYS A 119 13.28 15.50 3.12
C LYS A 119 12.07 16.36 3.39
N VAL A 120 12.10 17.02 4.54
CA VAL A 120 11.14 18.07 4.92
C VAL A 120 11.93 19.37 5.00
N THR A 121 11.50 20.40 4.28
CA THR A 121 12.13 21.73 4.30
C THR A 121 11.14 22.75 4.85
N ALA A 122 11.34 23.16 6.10
CA ALA A 122 10.46 24.14 6.75
C ALA A 122 10.80 25.57 6.29
N PRO A 123 9.80 26.38 5.89
CA PRO A 123 9.97 27.81 5.68
C PRO A 123 10.57 28.53 6.89
N ALA A 124 11.23 29.66 6.67
CA ALA A 124 11.85 30.45 7.75
C ALA A 124 10.82 31.02 8.75
N ASN A 125 9.57 31.20 8.32
CA ASN A 125 8.45 31.70 9.11
C ASN A 125 7.52 30.58 9.61
N ALA A 126 7.91 29.31 9.49
CA ALA A 126 7.14 28.19 10.00
C ALA A 126 7.04 28.24 11.54
N ASP A 127 5.89 27.87 12.09
CA ASP A 127 5.61 27.90 13.52
C ASP A 127 4.73 26.73 13.96
N GLY A 128 4.99 26.13 15.13
CA GLY A 128 4.16 25.04 15.67
C GLY A 128 4.13 23.75 14.82
N ASP A 129 3.04 23.00 14.96
CA ASP A 129 2.85 21.69 14.33
C ASP A 129 1.99 21.79 13.06
N TYR A 130 2.22 20.86 12.12
CA TYR A 130 1.62 20.82 10.79
C TYR A 130 1.07 19.43 10.47
#